data_AF-A0A8X8C7L4-F1
#
_entry.id   AF-A0A8X8C7L4-F1
#
_cell.length_a   1.000
_cell.length_b   1.000
_cell.length_c   1.000
_cell.angle_alpha   90.00
_cell.angle_beta   90.00
_cell.angle_gamma   90.00
#
_symmetry.space_group_name_H-M   'P 1'
#
loop_
_entity.id
_entity.type
_entity.pdbx_description
1 polymer ?
#
loop_
_entity_poly.entity_id
_entity_poly.type
_entity_poly.pdbx_seq_one_letter_code
_entity_poly.pdbx_strand_id
1 'polypeptide(L)'
;MFGGYCECFCWSNQDFYDDDFYLPDPQPFSLPAPLPKWPQGQGFAAGRINLGEIEVAKITKFESVWSCGLLRGKSKGVTFYRPVGIPEGFHCLGYYCQSNDQPLRGYVLVGCDSNARKPEVGHIHDSEVDSPLRKPLNYSLIWSLNSETNGGGGYFWLPNPPEGYKAMGIVVTNNPEEPKVEEVRCVRADLTERCETSNRIISPDSKSSNPFEVWNTRPHRRGMFAKGVSVGTFYCNAYLSSDEVLTDIACLKNLDHSQPAMPNLDQVHALIKHYGPTVFFHPDEDCLPSSVQWFFKNGALLYRDCGQKSEPIDLRGSNLPNGGENDGEFWIDLPVDDAARNDVIAGDLESAELYVHAKPAFGGTFTDIAMWIFCPFNGPATLKIGLMTIPMTKIGQHVGDWEHYTLRVSNFTGELWQVFFSEHSGGRWVDASDLEFIEGNRPVVYSSKHGHASFPHPGTYLQGSTKLGIGVRNDVARSEYYVDSSIKYQLVAAEYLGDGVVTEPCWLQYMREWGPTIVYDSRSEIDKILDHLPFFVRFSVENLVDLFPTELYGEEGPTGPKEKYNWLGDEIC
;
A
#
# COMPACT_ATOMS: atom_id res chain seq x y z
N MET A 1 37.87 -22.85 21.51
CA MET A 1 37.47 -23.99 20.66
C MET A 1 36.10 -24.45 21.16
N PHE A 2 35.04 -23.86 20.64
CA PHE A 2 33.64 -24.25 20.84
C PHE A 2 32.96 -24.02 19.49
N GLY A 3 32.51 -25.11 18.87
CA GLY A 3 32.04 -25.13 17.48
C GLY A 3 30.65 -24.50 17.34
N GLY A 4 30.51 -23.64 16.33
CA GLY A 4 29.22 -23.12 15.88
C GLY A 4 28.42 -24.22 15.20
N TYR A 5 27.19 -24.43 15.67
CA TYR A 5 26.21 -25.26 14.99
C TYR A 5 25.44 -24.39 13.98
N CYS A 6 25.63 -24.75 12.72
CA CYS A 6 25.12 -24.12 11.50
C CYS A 6 23.68 -24.60 11.24
N GLU A 7 22.80 -23.68 10.85
CA GLU A 7 21.43 -23.98 10.42
C GLU A 7 21.46 -24.67 9.05
N CYS A 8 21.06 -25.95 9.03
CA CYS A 8 21.01 -26.79 7.83
C CYS A 8 19.56 -27.00 7.38
N PHE A 9 19.28 -26.78 6.10
CA PHE A 9 18.15 -27.37 5.38
C PHE A 9 18.41 -28.87 5.22
N CYS A 10 17.54 -29.70 5.76
CA CYS A 10 17.61 -31.15 5.53
C CYS A 10 16.70 -31.50 4.34
N TRP A 11 17.31 -31.67 3.17
CA TRP A 11 16.75 -32.48 2.08
C TRP A 11 17.43 -33.85 2.17
N SER A 12 17.09 -34.65 3.17
CA SER A 12 17.75 -35.96 3.36
C SER A 12 16.77 -37.09 3.08
N ASN A 13 17.10 -37.87 2.05
CA ASN A 13 16.91 -39.32 2.02
C ASN A 13 17.47 -39.91 3.33
N GLN A 14 16.63 -40.10 4.35
CA GLN A 14 16.75 -41.17 5.34
C GLN A 14 15.58 -41.15 6.32
N ASP A 15 14.68 -42.10 6.12
CA ASP A 15 13.99 -42.91 7.12
C ASP A 15 13.87 -42.32 8.53
N PHE A 16 12.90 -41.41 8.72
CA PHE A 16 12.23 -41.28 10.02
C PHE A 16 10.73 -41.15 9.76
N TYR A 17 10.03 -42.24 10.07
CA TYR A 17 8.58 -42.29 10.20
C TYR A 17 8.15 -41.27 11.25
N ASP A 18 7.46 -40.22 10.84
CA ASP A 18 6.57 -39.44 11.70
C ASP A 18 5.39 -38.94 10.86
N ASP A 19 4.19 -39.18 11.40
CA ASP A 19 2.86 -39.01 10.80
C ASP A 19 2.65 -37.73 9.98
N ASP A 20 1.91 -37.88 8.87
CA ASP A 20 1.09 -36.91 8.13
C ASP A 20 1.05 -35.47 8.68
N PHE A 21 2.04 -34.65 8.34
CA PHE A 21 1.93 -33.18 8.45
C PHE A 21 1.34 -32.60 7.15
N TYR A 22 0.06 -32.90 6.87
CA TYR A 22 -0.72 -32.02 6.01
C TYR A 22 -0.86 -30.69 6.73
N LEU A 23 -0.17 -29.64 6.25
CA LEU A 23 -0.49 -28.28 6.68
C LEU A 23 -1.94 -28.03 6.26
N PRO A 24 -2.87 -27.77 7.20
CA PRO A 24 -4.25 -27.49 6.82
C PRO A 24 -4.27 -26.25 5.92
N ASP A 25 -5.09 -26.29 4.86
CA ASP A 25 -5.27 -25.13 4.00
C ASP A 25 -5.67 -23.91 4.86
N PRO A 26 -5.08 -22.72 4.61
CA PRO A 26 -5.40 -21.52 5.35
C PRO A 26 -6.90 -21.22 5.27
N GLN A 27 -7.50 -20.92 6.41
CA GLN A 27 -8.91 -20.57 6.47
C GLN A 27 -9.17 -19.23 5.79
N PRO A 28 -10.30 -19.07 5.06
CA PRO A 28 -10.68 -17.79 4.48
C PRO A 28 -10.80 -16.68 5.52
N PHE A 29 -10.26 -15.50 5.23
CA PHE A 29 -10.50 -14.32 6.05
C PHE A 29 -11.91 -13.77 5.86
N SER A 30 -12.48 -13.17 6.92
CA SER A 30 -13.67 -12.32 6.83
C SER A 30 -13.51 -11.11 7.74
N LEU A 31 -13.98 -9.96 7.27
CA LEU A 31 -14.02 -8.74 8.09
C LEU A 31 -14.86 -8.97 9.37
N PRO A 32 -14.60 -8.21 10.45
CA PRO A 32 -15.29 -8.43 11.73
C PRO A 32 -16.82 -8.27 11.66
N ALA A 33 -17.32 -7.44 10.73
CA ALA A 33 -18.73 -7.23 10.46
C ALA A 33 -19.07 -7.42 8.96
N PRO A 34 -20.30 -7.85 8.64
CA PRO A 34 -20.73 -8.03 7.25
C PRO A 34 -20.74 -6.70 6.49
N LEU A 35 -20.59 -6.79 5.16
CA LEU A 35 -20.70 -5.62 4.30
C LEU A 35 -22.14 -5.07 4.30
N PRO A 36 -22.33 -3.75 4.40
CA PRO A 36 -23.65 -3.14 4.30
C PRO A 36 -24.15 -3.20 2.85
N LYS A 37 -25.41 -2.84 2.64
CA LYS A 37 -25.89 -2.50 1.30
C LYS A 37 -25.39 -1.09 0.97
N TRP A 38 -24.53 -1.00 -0.04
CA TRP A 38 -24.02 0.29 -0.51
C TRP A 38 -25.15 1.12 -1.14
N PRO A 39 -25.06 2.47 -1.08
CA PRO A 39 -25.96 3.34 -1.83
C PRO A 39 -25.99 2.98 -3.33
N GLN A 40 -27.10 3.29 -4.00
CA GLN A 40 -27.26 2.99 -5.41
C GLN A 40 -26.24 3.78 -6.27
N GLY A 41 -25.66 3.10 -7.25
CA GLY A 41 -24.71 3.68 -8.19
C GLY A 41 -24.79 3.00 -9.55
N GLN A 42 -23.76 3.16 -10.38
CA GLN A 42 -23.73 2.61 -11.75
C GLN A 42 -23.21 1.18 -11.79
N GLY A 43 -21.99 0.93 -11.28
CA GLY A 43 -21.35 -0.39 -11.30
C GLY A 43 -20.50 -0.74 -10.08
N PHE A 44 -20.31 0.19 -9.14
CA PHE A 44 -19.61 -0.09 -7.87
C PHE A 44 -20.31 -1.23 -7.10
N ALA A 45 -19.50 -2.15 -6.57
CA ALA A 45 -19.93 -3.32 -5.81
C ALA A 45 -20.87 -4.30 -6.57
N ALA A 46 -20.83 -4.31 -7.90
CA ALA A 46 -21.65 -5.21 -8.73
C ALA A 46 -21.08 -6.64 -8.89
N GLY A 47 -19.88 -6.90 -8.36
CA GLY A 47 -19.15 -8.17 -8.50
C GLY A 47 -18.46 -8.37 -9.86
N ARG A 48 -18.68 -7.46 -10.82
CA ARG A 48 -18.10 -7.48 -12.17
C ARG A 48 -17.73 -6.06 -12.59
N ILE A 49 -16.69 -5.95 -13.42
CA ILE A 49 -16.22 -4.67 -13.96
C ILE A 49 -15.96 -4.84 -15.46
N ASN A 50 -16.45 -3.91 -16.26
CA ASN A 50 -16.13 -3.84 -17.68
C ASN A 50 -14.84 -3.03 -17.88
N LEU A 51 -13.88 -3.59 -18.61
CA LEU A 51 -12.59 -2.96 -18.93
C LEU A 51 -12.55 -2.44 -20.39
N GLY A 52 -13.69 -2.39 -21.08
CA GLY A 52 -13.85 -2.07 -22.49
C GLY A 52 -14.36 -3.29 -23.27
N GLU A 53 -13.43 -4.07 -23.83
CA GLU A 53 -13.75 -5.30 -24.57
C GLU A 53 -13.83 -6.54 -23.67
N ILE A 54 -13.26 -6.47 -22.46
CA ILE A 54 -13.23 -7.59 -21.50
C ILE A 54 -14.05 -7.22 -20.27
N GLU A 55 -15.04 -8.06 -19.93
CA GLU A 55 -15.71 -8.00 -18.63
C GLU A 55 -14.95 -8.95 -17.69
N VAL A 56 -14.60 -8.46 -16.50
CA VAL A 56 -13.91 -9.25 -15.48
C VAL A 56 -14.80 -9.48 -14.26
N ALA A 57 -14.64 -10.65 -13.65
CA ALA A 57 -15.24 -10.99 -12.36
C ALA A 57 -14.14 -11.41 -11.38
N LYS A 58 -14.31 -11.05 -10.11
CA LYS A 58 -13.35 -11.39 -9.04
C LYS A 58 -13.71 -12.73 -8.42
N ILE A 59 -12.78 -13.68 -8.43
CA ILE A 59 -12.91 -14.99 -7.79
C ILE A 59 -12.04 -15.04 -6.53
N THR A 60 -12.66 -15.39 -5.40
CA THR A 60 -11.99 -15.58 -4.10
C THR A 60 -12.13 -17.02 -3.59
N LYS A 61 -12.69 -17.91 -4.40
CA LYS A 61 -12.85 -19.34 -4.09
C LYS A 61 -11.80 -20.14 -4.83
N PHE A 62 -11.13 -21.02 -4.09
CA PHE A 62 -9.92 -21.69 -4.52
C PHE A 62 -9.93 -23.15 -4.14
N GLU A 63 -9.26 -23.97 -4.93
CA GLU A 63 -8.95 -25.36 -4.62
C GLU A 63 -7.43 -25.54 -4.64
N SER A 64 -6.89 -26.14 -3.57
CA SER A 64 -5.47 -26.41 -3.41
C SER A 64 -4.99 -27.42 -4.46
N VAL A 65 -3.96 -27.06 -5.21
CA VAL A 65 -3.39 -27.92 -6.26
C VAL A 65 -2.09 -28.55 -5.79
N TRP A 66 -1.21 -27.73 -5.22
CA TRP A 66 0.09 -28.17 -4.71
C TRP A 66 0.53 -27.25 -3.57
N SER A 67 1.19 -27.83 -2.57
CA SER A 67 1.73 -27.10 -1.42
C SER A 67 3.19 -27.48 -1.18
N CYS A 68 3.99 -26.50 -0.77
CA CYS A 68 5.37 -26.69 -0.36
C CYS A 68 5.55 -26.22 1.08
N GLY A 69 6.10 -27.07 1.95
CA GLY A 69 6.45 -26.71 3.33
C GLY A 69 7.96 -26.54 3.51
N LEU A 70 8.41 -25.41 4.08
CA LEU A 70 9.79 -25.27 4.54
C LEU A 70 10.00 -26.07 5.83
N LEU A 71 10.80 -27.14 5.79
CA LEU A 71 11.12 -27.95 6.97
C LEU A 71 12.01 -27.19 7.97
N ARG A 72 11.58 -27.24 9.24
CA ARG A 72 12.20 -26.78 10.50
C ARG A 72 12.01 -25.30 10.88
N GLY A 73 11.04 -25.08 11.76
CA GLY A 73 11.21 -24.18 12.91
C GLY A 73 10.37 -22.91 12.92
N LYS A 74 9.94 -22.38 11.78
CA LYS A 74 9.00 -21.24 11.71
C LYS A 74 8.11 -21.39 10.47
N SER A 75 6.80 -21.44 10.69
CA SER A 75 5.69 -21.61 9.73
C SER A 75 5.83 -20.80 8.43
N LYS A 76 6.38 -21.38 7.36
CA LYS A 76 6.52 -20.73 6.05
C LYS A 76 6.25 -21.73 4.91
N GLY A 77 5.05 -22.29 4.89
CA GLY A 77 4.57 -23.05 3.73
C GLY A 77 3.99 -22.11 2.68
N VAL A 78 3.87 -22.57 1.44
CA VAL A 78 3.19 -21.86 0.36
C VAL A 78 2.29 -22.84 -0.36
N THR A 79 1.09 -22.38 -0.71
CA THR A 79 0.11 -23.19 -1.44
C THR A 79 -0.29 -22.48 -2.72
N PHE A 80 -0.43 -23.29 -3.77
CA PHE A 80 -0.84 -22.88 -5.11
C PHE A 80 -2.24 -23.40 -5.37
N TYR A 81 -3.08 -22.52 -5.89
CA TYR A 81 -4.50 -22.76 -5.99
C TYR A 81 -5.02 -22.52 -7.40
N ARG A 82 -5.97 -23.37 -7.81
CA ARG A 82 -6.81 -23.10 -8.98
C ARG A 82 -8.07 -22.34 -8.56
N PRO A 83 -8.50 -21.31 -9.30
CA PRO A 83 -9.77 -20.65 -9.02
C PRO A 83 -10.94 -21.58 -9.37
N VAL A 84 -11.97 -21.61 -8.53
CA VAL A 84 -13.18 -22.43 -8.72
C VAL A 84 -14.45 -21.60 -8.62
N GLY A 85 -15.56 -22.12 -9.16
CA GLY A 85 -16.83 -21.38 -9.20
C GLY A 85 -16.82 -20.22 -10.21
N ILE A 86 -16.07 -20.38 -11.31
CA ILE A 86 -16.01 -19.43 -12.41
C ILE A 86 -17.42 -19.30 -13.04
N PRO A 87 -17.98 -18.08 -13.17
CA PRO A 87 -19.30 -17.88 -13.76
C PRO A 87 -19.35 -18.34 -15.23
N GLU A 88 -20.54 -18.74 -15.68
CA GLU A 88 -20.74 -19.18 -17.07
C GLU A 88 -20.31 -18.11 -18.08
N GLY A 89 -19.54 -18.53 -19.09
CA GLY A 89 -18.96 -17.68 -20.12
C GLY A 89 -17.67 -16.95 -19.71
N PHE A 90 -17.26 -17.01 -18.45
CA PHE A 90 -15.95 -16.49 -18.01
C PHE A 90 -14.87 -17.57 -18.09
N HIS A 91 -13.63 -17.11 -18.24
CA HIS A 91 -12.46 -17.96 -18.38
C HIS A 91 -11.36 -17.58 -17.39
N CYS A 92 -10.67 -18.60 -16.88
CA CYS A 92 -9.50 -18.45 -16.04
C CYS A 92 -8.35 -17.76 -16.81
N LEU A 93 -7.62 -16.88 -16.14
CA LEU A 93 -6.47 -16.17 -16.71
C LEU A 93 -5.12 -16.63 -16.10
N GLY A 94 -5.16 -17.36 -14.98
CA GLY A 94 -3.99 -17.87 -14.28
C GLY A 94 -4.33 -18.37 -12.89
N TYR A 95 -3.37 -18.97 -12.20
CA TYR A 95 -3.56 -19.51 -10.85
C TYR A 95 -3.12 -18.52 -9.77
N TYR A 96 -3.54 -18.83 -8.53
CA TYR A 96 -3.24 -18.05 -7.34
C TYR A 96 -2.16 -18.74 -6.49
N CYS A 97 -1.40 -17.95 -5.73
CA CYS A 97 -0.42 -18.43 -4.78
C CYS A 97 -0.42 -17.54 -3.53
N GLN A 98 -0.31 -18.15 -2.35
CA GLN A 98 -0.21 -17.44 -1.08
C GLN A 98 0.68 -18.18 -0.08
N SER A 99 1.30 -17.41 0.81
CA SER A 99 1.98 -17.93 1.99
C SER A 99 0.99 -18.41 3.06
N ASN A 100 1.27 -19.57 3.65
CA ASN A 100 0.39 -20.22 4.62
C ASN A 100 0.51 -19.65 6.04
N ASP A 101 1.27 -18.56 6.21
CA ASP A 101 1.35 -17.79 7.46
C ASP A 101 0.21 -16.77 7.61
N GLN A 102 -0.67 -16.67 6.60
CA GLN A 102 -1.78 -15.74 6.58
C GLN A 102 -3.10 -16.46 6.23
N PRO A 103 -4.25 -15.97 6.74
CA PRO A 103 -5.56 -16.42 6.28
C PRO A 103 -5.74 -16.27 4.76
N LEU A 104 -6.48 -17.18 4.12
CA LEU A 104 -6.71 -17.15 2.69
C LEU A 104 -7.53 -15.90 2.32
N ARG A 105 -6.92 -14.97 1.57
CA ARG A 105 -7.56 -13.71 1.18
C ARG A 105 -7.24 -13.26 -0.25
N GLY A 106 -6.68 -14.16 -1.05
CA GLY A 106 -6.39 -13.90 -2.45
C GLY A 106 -7.60 -13.61 -3.32
N TYR A 107 -7.31 -13.16 -4.54
CA TYR A 107 -8.27 -13.18 -5.64
C TYR A 107 -7.57 -13.50 -6.95
N VAL A 108 -8.35 -14.01 -7.90
CA VAL A 108 -7.98 -14.04 -9.32
C VAL A 108 -9.11 -13.40 -10.13
N LEU A 109 -8.77 -12.55 -11.08
CA LEU A 109 -9.72 -12.07 -12.07
C LEU A 109 -9.89 -13.10 -13.18
N VAL A 110 -11.15 -13.41 -13.47
CA VAL A 110 -11.55 -14.19 -14.65
C VAL A 110 -12.18 -13.25 -15.66
N GLY A 111 -12.02 -13.54 -16.96
CA GLY A 111 -12.45 -12.64 -18.03
C GLY A 111 -13.41 -13.30 -19.02
N CYS A 112 -14.29 -12.52 -19.61
CA CYS A 112 -15.05 -12.90 -20.81
C CYS A 112 -15.02 -11.77 -21.85
N ASP A 113 -15.33 -12.11 -23.10
CA ASP A 113 -15.61 -11.11 -24.14
C ASP A 113 -16.93 -10.39 -23.81
N SER A 114 -16.87 -9.06 -23.67
CA SER A 114 -18.04 -8.22 -23.37
C SER A 114 -19.05 -8.20 -24.52
N ASN A 115 -18.63 -8.45 -25.76
CA ASN A 115 -19.47 -8.40 -26.94
C ASN A 115 -20.15 -9.74 -27.24
N ALA A 116 -19.66 -10.86 -26.69
CA ALA A 116 -20.24 -12.19 -26.90
C ALA A 116 -21.69 -12.34 -26.40
N ARG A 117 -22.18 -11.40 -25.57
CA ARG A 117 -23.56 -11.39 -25.05
C ARG A 117 -24.52 -10.49 -25.85
N LYS A 118 -24.05 -9.70 -26.83
CA LYS A 118 -24.94 -8.88 -27.67
C LYS A 118 -25.51 -9.76 -28.79
N PRO A 119 -26.84 -9.88 -28.95
CA PRO A 119 -27.42 -10.62 -30.07
C PRO A 119 -27.02 -9.91 -31.38
N GLU A 120 -26.29 -10.62 -32.24
CA GLU A 120 -25.84 -10.12 -33.53
C GLU A 120 -27.04 -9.72 -34.39
N VAL A 121 -27.20 -8.42 -34.65
CA VAL A 121 -28.00 -7.97 -35.79
C VAL A 121 -27.10 -8.00 -37.02
N GLY A 122 -27.06 -9.17 -37.66
CA GLY A 122 -26.80 -9.31 -39.09
C GLY A 122 -25.43 -8.85 -39.59
N HIS A 123 -24.34 -9.46 -39.13
CA HIS A 123 -23.11 -9.54 -39.93
C HIS A 123 -22.44 -10.90 -39.74
N ILE A 124 -22.49 -11.74 -40.79
CA ILE A 124 -21.66 -12.93 -40.90
C ILE A 124 -20.23 -12.44 -41.10
N HIS A 125 -19.46 -12.35 -40.03
CA HIS A 125 -18.01 -12.32 -40.12
C HIS A 125 -17.46 -13.54 -39.38
N ASP A 126 -17.12 -14.55 -40.18
CA ASP A 126 -16.27 -15.65 -39.78
C ASP A 126 -14.89 -15.04 -39.47
N SER A 127 -14.59 -14.77 -38.20
CA SER A 127 -13.30 -14.21 -37.78
C SER A 127 -13.03 -14.53 -36.31
N GLU A 128 -12.47 -15.72 -36.05
CA GLU A 128 -11.64 -15.97 -34.85
C GLU A 128 -10.54 -14.90 -34.67
N VAL A 129 -10.26 -14.10 -35.71
CA VAL A 129 -9.20 -13.12 -35.88
C VAL A 129 -9.20 -11.98 -34.83
N ASP A 130 -10.33 -11.65 -34.20
CA ASP A 130 -10.41 -10.44 -33.34
C ASP A 130 -10.98 -10.65 -31.92
N SER A 131 -11.06 -11.88 -31.44
CA SER A 131 -11.52 -12.16 -30.06
C SER A 131 -10.56 -11.57 -29.02
N PRO A 132 -11.03 -10.88 -27.96
CA PRO A 132 -10.15 -10.35 -26.91
C PRO A 132 -9.45 -11.45 -26.10
N LEU A 133 -9.99 -12.67 -26.10
CA LEU A 133 -9.48 -13.83 -25.36
C LEU A 133 -9.27 -15.03 -26.30
N ARG A 134 -8.13 -15.71 -26.18
CA ARG A 134 -7.84 -16.94 -26.94
C ARG A 134 -7.18 -18.00 -26.07
N LYS A 135 -7.32 -19.26 -26.48
CA LYS A 135 -6.58 -20.37 -25.86
C LYS A 135 -5.07 -20.21 -26.14
N PRO A 136 -4.19 -20.61 -25.21
CA PRO A 136 -2.78 -20.80 -25.52
C PRO A 136 -2.60 -21.88 -26.60
N LEU A 137 -1.47 -21.85 -27.30
CA LEU A 137 -1.11 -22.87 -28.29
C LEU A 137 -0.72 -24.20 -27.62
N ASN A 138 0.00 -24.09 -26.51
CA ASN A 138 0.52 -25.15 -25.65
C ASN A 138 1.13 -24.49 -24.39
N TYR A 139 1.86 -25.25 -23.58
CA TYR A 139 2.52 -24.76 -22.37
C TYR A 139 4.02 -25.07 -22.37
N SER A 140 4.79 -24.17 -21.76
CA SER A 140 6.22 -24.38 -21.47
C SER A 140 6.39 -24.72 -20.00
N LEU A 141 7.06 -25.82 -19.67
CA LEU A 141 7.40 -26.16 -18.28
C LEU A 141 8.50 -25.21 -17.78
N ILE A 142 8.17 -24.39 -16.78
CA ILE A 142 9.10 -23.43 -16.16
C ILE A 142 9.92 -24.12 -15.07
N TRP A 143 9.23 -24.87 -14.21
CA TRP A 143 9.81 -25.51 -13.05
C TRP A 143 9.02 -26.75 -12.66
N SER A 144 9.71 -27.74 -12.11
CA SER A 144 9.05 -28.93 -11.56
C SER A 144 9.83 -29.49 -10.39
N LEU A 145 9.11 -30.13 -9.47
CA LEU A 145 9.69 -30.97 -8.42
C LEU A 145 8.98 -32.31 -8.39
N ASN A 146 9.70 -33.37 -8.74
CA ASN A 146 9.22 -34.74 -8.63
C ASN A 146 9.44 -35.22 -7.19
N SER A 147 8.36 -35.46 -6.44
CA SER A 147 8.39 -36.15 -5.16
C SER A 147 7.82 -37.54 -5.35
N GLU A 148 8.67 -38.57 -5.34
CA GLU A 148 8.22 -39.97 -5.34
C GLU A 148 7.64 -40.39 -3.97
N THR A 149 7.90 -39.62 -2.91
CA THR A 149 7.75 -40.13 -1.54
C THR A 149 6.63 -39.55 -0.72
N ASN A 150 5.95 -38.44 -1.05
CA ASN A 150 4.78 -37.96 -0.28
C ASN A 150 3.97 -36.88 -1.04
N GLY A 151 2.87 -37.25 -1.69
CA GLY A 151 1.82 -36.29 -2.11
C GLY A 151 1.83 -35.78 -3.57
N GLY A 152 2.72 -36.29 -4.43
CA GLY A 152 2.80 -35.90 -5.84
C GLY A 152 3.74 -34.70 -6.11
N GLY A 153 4.26 -34.62 -7.32
CA GLY A 153 5.17 -33.54 -7.74
C GLY A 153 4.42 -32.25 -8.10
N GLY A 154 5.08 -31.10 -7.98
CA GLY A 154 4.55 -29.81 -8.42
C GLY A 154 5.15 -29.42 -9.78
N TYR A 155 4.32 -29.05 -10.76
CA TYR A 155 4.75 -28.68 -12.11
C TYR A 155 4.15 -27.32 -12.50
N PHE A 156 4.99 -26.42 -12.99
CA PHE A 156 4.66 -25.02 -13.23
C PHE A 156 4.78 -24.69 -14.71
N TRP A 157 3.68 -24.23 -15.30
CA TRP A 157 3.50 -24.15 -16.74
C TRP A 157 3.20 -22.71 -17.16
N LEU A 158 4.05 -22.16 -18.04
CA LEU A 158 3.79 -20.88 -18.71
C LEU A 158 2.88 -21.15 -19.93
N PRO A 159 1.70 -20.54 -20.03
CA PRO A 159 0.90 -20.61 -21.24
C PRO A 159 1.63 -19.91 -22.40
N ASN A 160 1.78 -20.58 -23.54
CA ASN A 160 2.38 -19.98 -24.74
C ASN A 160 1.27 -19.30 -25.57
N PRO A 161 1.18 -17.96 -25.58
CA PRO A 161 0.10 -17.26 -26.26
C PRO A 161 0.25 -17.33 -27.79
N PRO A 162 -0.86 -17.30 -28.56
CA PRO A 162 -0.81 -17.03 -30.00
C PRO A 162 -0.16 -15.67 -30.31
N GLU A 163 0.30 -15.47 -31.53
CA GLU A 163 0.83 -14.18 -31.98
C GLU A 163 -0.20 -13.05 -31.76
N GLY A 164 0.25 -11.93 -31.18
CA GLY A 164 -0.60 -10.81 -30.81
C GLY A 164 -1.32 -10.94 -29.45
N TYR A 165 -1.04 -11.99 -28.67
CA TYR A 165 -1.62 -12.22 -27.33
C TYR A 165 -0.54 -12.33 -26.26
N LYS A 166 -0.95 -12.21 -24.99
CA LYS A 166 -0.10 -12.35 -23.80
C LYS A 166 -0.74 -13.28 -22.77
N ALA A 167 0.08 -14.03 -22.06
CA ALA A 167 -0.35 -14.78 -20.88
C ALA A 167 -0.52 -13.85 -19.68
N MET A 168 -1.47 -14.13 -18.79
CA MET A 168 -1.75 -13.31 -17.61
C MET A 168 -1.24 -13.95 -16.30
N GLY A 169 -0.76 -15.18 -16.35
CA GLY A 169 -0.29 -15.91 -15.17
C GLY A 169 0.13 -17.33 -15.50
N ILE A 170 0.60 -18.03 -14.46
CA ILE A 170 1.16 -19.39 -14.54
C ILE A 170 0.08 -20.40 -14.11
N VAL A 171 0.15 -21.62 -14.65
CA VAL A 171 -0.69 -22.76 -14.28
C VAL A 171 0.13 -23.78 -13.50
N VAL A 172 -0.47 -24.41 -12.49
CA VAL A 172 0.19 -25.45 -11.68
C VAL A 172 -0.54 -26.78 -11.84
N THR A 173 0.18 -27.88 -11.93
CA THR A 173 -0.39 -29.24 -11.88
C THR A 173 0.34 -30.09 -10.84
N ASN A 174 -0.33 -31.15 -10.39
CA ASN A 174 0.22 -32.14 -9.46
C ASN A 174 0.72 -33.42 -10.16
N ASN A 175 0.81 -33.38 -11.50
CA ASN A 175 1.25 -34.47 -12.36
C ASN A 175 2.01 -33.89 -13.57
N PRO A 176 2.90 -34.68 -14.19
CA PRO A 176 3.81 -34.19 -15.23
C PRO A 176 3.15 -33.96 -16.60
N GLU A 177 1.86 -34.27 -16.74
CA GLU A 177 1.17 -34.09 -18.03
C GLU A 177 0.95 -32.60 -18.29
N GLU A 178 1.16 -32.21 -19.55
CA GLU A 178 0.91 -30.84 -20.00
C GLU A 178 -0.57 -30.47 -19.78
N PRO A 179 -0.87 -29.27 -19.24
CA PRO A 179 -2.24 -28.82 -19.08
C PRO A 179 -2.99 -28.74 -20.41
N LYS A 180 -4.31 -28.91 -20.36
CA LYS A 180 -5.17 -28.73 -21.53
C LYS A 180 -5.22 -27.24 -21.91
N VAL A 181 -5.23 -26.93 -23.19
CA VAL A 181 -5.31 -25.54 -23.70
C VAL A 181 -6.62 -24.82 -23.31
N GLU A 182 -7.63 -25.55 -22.84
CA GLU A 182 -8.85 -24.99 -22.28
C GLU A 182 -8.67 -24.34 -20.90
N GLU A 183 -7.61 -24.70 -20.17
CA GLU A 183 -7.43 -24.37 -18.74
C GLU A 183 -7.43 -22.86 -18.49
N VAL A 184 -6.79 -22.09 -19.37
CA VAL A 184 -6.75 -20.62 -19.28
C VAL A 184 -6.99 -19.95 -20.63
N ARG A 185 -7.11 -18.62 -20.62
CA ARG A 185 -7.08 -17.78 -21.81
C ARG A 185 -5.93 -16.78 -21.74
N CYS A 186 -5.31 -16.56 -22.90
CA CYS A 186 -4.42 -15.45 -23.18
C CYS A 186 -5.25 -14.25 -23.67
N VAL A 187 -4.71 -13.05 -23.45
CA VAL A 187 -5.40 -11.78 -23.72
C VAL A 187 -4.73 -11.05 -24.88
N ARG A 188 -5.51 -10.43 -25.77
CA ARG A 188 -5.00 -9.65 -26.91
C ARG A 188 -4.11 -8.51 -26.41
N ALA A 189 -2.94 -8.33 -27.03
CA ALA A 189 -1.85 -7.53 -26.46
C ALA A 189 -2.18 -6.04 -26.24
N ASP A 190 -3.05 -5.45 -27.05
CA ASP A 190 -3.53 -4.07 -26.92
C ASP A 190 -4.43 -3.84 -25.69
N LEU A 191 -5.03 -4.92 -25.17
CA LEU A 191 -5.85 -4.95 -23.96
C LEU A 191 -5.03 -5.24 -22.69
N THR A 192 -3.70 -5.20 -22.80
CA THR A 192 -2.76 -5.52 -21.71
C THR A 192 -1.85 -4.35 -21.39
N GLU A 193 -1.29 -4.37 -20.18
CA GLU A 193 -0.30 -3.41 -19.68
C GLU A 193 0.93 -4.16 -19.17
N ARG A 194 2.09 -3.49 -19.14
CA ARG A 194 3.32 -4.08 -18.58
C ARG A 194 3.12 -4.43 -17.11
N CYS A 195 3.64 -5.58 -16.72
CA CYS A 195 3.51 -6.15 -15.39
C CYS A 195 4.91 -6.27 -14.77
N GLU A 196 5.01 -6.12 -13.45
CA GLU A 196 6.25 -6.24 -12.68
C GLU A 196 6.04 -7.17 -11.48
N THR A 197 7.14 -7.68 -10.94
CA THR A 197 7.11 -8.37 -9.66
C THR A 197 7.01 -7.36 -8.51
N SER A 198 6.43 -7.79 -7.39
CA SER A 198 6.24 -6.95 -6.21
C SER A 198 6.69 -7.67 -4.94
N ASN A 199 5.77 -8.17 -4.13
CA ASN A 199 6.10 -8.87 -2.90
C ASN A 199 6.60 -10.28 -3.22
N ARG A 200 7.83 -10.58 -2.79
CA ARG A 200 8.40 -11.92 -2.92
C ARG A 200 7.77 -12.86 -1.87
N ILE A 201 7.12 -13.91 -2.34
CA ILE A 201 6.47 -14.94 -1.52
C ILE A 201 7.48 -16.01 -1.11
N ILE A 202 8.26 -16.53 -2.06
CA ILE A 202 9.32 -17.53 -1.82
C ILE A 202 10.66 -16.93 -2.24
N SER A 203 11.65 -17.05 -1.35
CA SER A 203 13.06 -16.75 -1.65
C SER A 203 13.81 -18.04 -2.00
N PRO A 204 14.81 -17.99 -2.88
CA PRO A 204 15.54 -19.18 -3.28
C PRO A 204 16.47 -19.61 -2.14
N ASP A 205 16.59 -20.91 -1.91
CA ASP A 205 17.61 -21.43 -1.01
C ASP A 205 18.98 -21.33 -1.69
N SER A 206 19.89 -20.55 -1.10
CA SER A 206 21.28 -20.38 -1.54
C SER A 206 22.07 -21.69 -1.71
N LYS A 207 21.58 -22.81 -1.16
CA LYS A 207 22.20 -24.15 -1.26
C LYS A 207 21.42 -25.14 -2.13
N SER A 208 20.26 -24.76 -2.67
CA SER A 208 19.47 -25.65 -3.54
C SER A 208 20.07 -25.71 -4.94
N SER A 209 20.22 -26.93 -5.47
CA SER A 209 20.58 -27.15 -6.87
C SER A 209 19.45 -26.83 -7.86
N ASN A 210 18.25 -26.53 -7.35
CA ASN A 210 17.07 -26.16 -8.13
C ASN A 210 16.40 -24.94 -7.48
N PRO A 211 16.93 -23.71 -7.72
CA PRO A 211 16.37 -22.50 -7.13
C PRO A 211 14.95 -22.26 -7.65
N PHE A 212 14.08 -21.76 -6.78
CA PHE A 212 12.69 -21.46 -7.09
C PHE A 212 12.28 -20.21 -6.33
N GLU A 213 11.85 -19.20 -7.08
CA GLU A 213 11.31 -17.97 -6.52
C GLU A 213 9.87 -17.76 -6.94
N VAL A 214 9.08 -17.17 -6.06
CA VAL A 214 7.68 -16.87 -6.33
C VAL A 214 7.38 -15.45 -5.87
N TRP A 215 6.69 -14.69 -6.71
CA TRP A 215 6.42 -13.28 -6.52
C TRP A 215 4.97 -12.96 -6.84
N ASN A 216 4.39 -12.01 -6.11
CA ASN A 216 3.16 -11.34 -6.51
C ASN A 216 3.40 -10.45 -7.72
N THR A 217 2.37 -10.31 -8.56
CA THR A 217 2.43 -9.51 -9.78
C THR A 217 1.57 -8.26 -9.66
N ARG A 218 2.03 -7.15 -10.23
CA ARG A 218 1.26 -5.90 -10.29
C ARG A 218 1.57 -5.11 -11.56
N PRO A 219 0.71 -4.16 -11.96
CA PRO A 219 1.02 -3.27 -13.06
C PRO A 219 2.28 -2.44 -12.80
N HIS A 220 3.10 -2.28 -13.84
CA HIS A 220 4.33 -1.48 -13.79
C HIS A 220 4.02 0.02 -13.64
N ARG A 221 3.07 0.53 -14.43
CA ARG A 221 2.55 1.90 -14.27
C ARG A 221 1.39 1.90 -13.29
N ARG A 222 1.48 2.74 -12.25
CA ARG A 222 0.48 2.89 -11.18
C ARG A 222 0.20 4.36 -10.90
N GLY A 223 -0.79 4.61 -10.05
CA GLY A 223 -1.31 5.94 -9.75
C GLY A 223 -2.66 6.21 -10.39
N MET A 224 -3.20 7.39 -10.10
CA MET A 224 -4.57 7.79 -10.36
C MET A 224 -4.99 7.68 -11.83
N PHE A 225 -4.06 7.95 -12.76
CA PHE A 225 -4.30 7.92 -14.21
C PHE A 225 -3.84 6.62 -14.88
N ALA A 226 -3.27 5.68 -14.12
CA ALA A 226 -2.80 4.43 -14.67
C ALA A 226 -3.97 3.48 -14.98
N LYS A 227 -3.86 2.78 -16.11
CA LYS A 227 -4.90 1.89 -16.63
C LYS A 227 -4.67 0.41 -16.30
N GLY A 228 -3.51 0.06 -15.76
CA GLY A 228 -3.15 -1.32 -15.48
C GLY A 228 -4.00 -1.91 -14.36
N VAL A 229 -4.46 -3.14 -14.56
CA VAL A 229 -5.29 -3.92 -13.63
C VAL A 229 -4.55 -5.21 -13.28
N SER A 230 -4.30 -5.45 -12.00
CA SER A 230 -3.73 -6.73 -11.56
C SER A 230 -4.75 -7.85 -11.69
N VAL A 231 -4.32 -8.99 -12.20
CA VAL A 231 -5.16 -10.20 -12.30
C VAL A 231 -5.19 -10.96 -10.98
N GLY A 232 -4.27 -10.67 -10.05
CA GLY A 232 -4.11 -11.42 -8.80
C GLY A 232 -3.39 -12.76 -8.97
N THR A 233 -2.62 -12.92 -10.06
CA THR A 233 -1.80 -14.11 -10.32
C THR A 233 -0.39 -13.92 -9.75
N PHE A 234 0.39 -15.01 -9.74
CA PHE A 234 1.80 -15.00 -9.34
C PHE A 234 2.73 -15.18 -10.55
N TYR A 235 4.00 -14.83 -10.34
CA TYR A 235 5.10 -15.18 -11.23
C TYR A 235 6.10 -16.06 -10.48
N CYS A 236 6.71 -17.00 -11.19
CA CYS A 236 7.80 -17.82 -10.66
C CYS A 236 8.88 -18.02 -11.72
N ASN A 237 10.12 -18.12 -11.28
CA ASN A 237 11.26 -18.39 -12.16
C ASN A 237 12.25 -19.36 -11.48
N ALA A 238 12.96 -20.11 -12.32
CA ALA A 238 14.05 -20.99 -11.96
C ALA A 238 15.43 -20.31 -12.07
N TYR A 239 15.51 -19.11 -12.64
CA TYR A 239 16.75 -18.34 -12.80
C TYR A 239 16.68 -17.00 -12.07
N LEU A 240 17.77 -16.63 -11.40
CA LEU A 240 17.96 -15.33 -10.74
C LEU A 240 18.12 -14.23 -11.81
N SER A 241 17.03 -13.77 -12.42
CA SER A 241 17.05 -12.59 -13.29
C SER A 241 16.60 -11.36 -12.51
N SER A 242 17.43 -10.32 -12.51
CA SER A 242 17.21 -9.03 -11.84
C SER A 242 16.26 -8.07 -12.57
N ASP A 243 15.54 -8.53 -13.59
CA ASP A 243 14.66 -7.65 -14.36
C ASP A 243 13.30 -7.51 -13.66
N GLU A 244 13.05 -6.32 -13.11
CA GLU A 244 11.80 -5.96 -12.43
C GLU A 244 10.58 -6.02 -13.35
N VAL A 245 10.78 -5.88 -14.67
CA VAL A 245 9.71 -5.88 -15.68
C VAL A 245 9.58 -7.24 -16.36
N LEU A 246 8.40 -7.85 -16.25
CA LEU A 246 8.12 -9.17 -16.80
C LEU A 246 7.77 -9.09 -18.29
N THR A 247 8.40 -9.94 -19.10
CA THR A 247 8.12 -10.05 -20.55
C THR A 247 7.10 -11.14 -20.89
N ASP A 248 7.03 -12.15 -20.03
CA ASP A 248 6.34 -13.42 -20.29
C ASP A 248 4.86 -13.39 -19.88
N ILE A 249 4.55 -12.59 -18.85
CA ILE A 249 3.20 -12.33 -18.40
C ILE A 249 2.90 -10.83 -18.44
N ALA A 250 1.63 -10.50 -18.64
CA ALA A 250 1.15 -9.13 -18.63
C ALA A 250 -0.01 -8.95 -17.65
N CYS A 251 -0.28 -7.69 -17.33
CA CYS A 251 -1.43 -7.28 -16.53
C CYS A 251 -2.57 -6.86 -17.49
N LEU A 252 -3.81 -6.81 -17.02
CA LEU A 252 -4.94 -6.31 -17.82
C LEU A 252 -4.89 -4.78 -17.95
N LYS A 253 -5.60 -4.22 -18.93
CA LYS A 253 -5.71 -2.77 -19.13
C LYS A 253 -7.17 -2.34 -19.17
N ASN A 254 -7.52 -1.37 -18.34
CA ASN A 254 -8.84 -0.75 -18.37
C ASN A 254 -8.90 0.32 -19.46
N LEU A 255 -9.71 0.08 -20.49
CA LEU A 255 -9.99 1.01 -21.58
C LEU A 255 -11.38 1.66 -21.46
N ASP A 256 -12.16 1.32 -20.43
CA ASP A 256 -13.44 1.99 -20.15
C ASP A 256 -13.21 3.35 -19.49
N HIS A 257 -13.40 4.40 -20.28
CA HIS A 257 -13.25 5.78 -19.84
C HIS A 257 -14.39 6.26 -18.92
N SER A 258 -15.53 5.58 -18.91
CA SER A 258 -16.67 5.96 -18.06
C SER A 258 -16.50 5.54 -16.60
N GLN A 259 -15.55 4.63 -16.32
CA GLN A 259 -15.23 4.12 -14.99
C GLN A 259 -16.46 3.83 -14.10
N PRO A 260 -17.46 3.07 -14.59
CA PRO A 260 -18.75 2.91 -13.91
C PRO A 260 -18.62 2.15 -12.58
N ALA A 261 -17.51 1.43 -12.40
CA ALA A 261 -17.17 0.71 -11.18
C ALA A 261 -16.65 1.61 -10.04
N MET A 262 -16.23 2.84 -10.33
CA MET A 262 -15.84 3.77 -9.28
C MET A 262 -17.05 4.18 -8.42
N PRO A 263 -16.90 4.35 -7.10
CA PRO A 263 -17.99 4.77 -6.23
C PRO A 263 -18.43 6.20 -6.56
N ASN A 264 -19.73 6.46 -6.60
CA ASN A 264 -20.22 7.84 -6.68
C ASN A 264 -20.05 8.58 -5.33
N LEU A 265 -20.40 9.87 -5.27
CA LEU A 265 -20.25 10.70 -4.07
C LEU A 265 -20.91 10.10 -2.82
N ASP A 266 -22.15 9.61 -2.94
CA ASP A 266 -22.87 9.00 -1.82
C ASP A 266 -22.19 7.71 -1.35
N GLN A 267 -21.67 6.91 -2.29
CA GLN A 267 -20.92 5.69 -2.00
C GLN A 267 -19.58 6.01 -1.34
N VAL A 268 -18.86 7.06 -1.76
CA VAL A 268 -17.63 7.53 -1.08
C VAL A 268 -17.93 7.89 0.38
N HIS A 269 -18.98 8.68 0.63
CA HIS A 269 -19.38 9.01 2.00
C HIS A 269 -19.80 7.78 2.81
N ALA A 270 -20.48 6.80 2.19
CA ALA A 270 -20.82 5.54 2.85
C ALA A 270 -19.59 4.70 3.19
N LEU A 271 -18.58 4.66 2.31
CA LEU A 271 -17.31 3.98 2.55
C LEU A 271 -16.55 4.63 3.71
N ILE A 272 -16.44 5.96 3.73
CA ILE A 272 -15.77 6.70 4.82
C ILE A 272 -16.50 6.47 6.15
N LYS A 273 -17.84 6.49 6.17
CA LYS A 273 -18.60 6.19 7.40
C LYS A 273 -18.41 4.76 7.89
N HIS A 274 -18.26 3.81 6.97
CA HIS A 274 -18.17 2.39 7.30
C HIS A 274 -16.75 1.93 7.70
N TYR A 275 -15.73 2.53 7.08
CA TYR A 275 -14.33 2.15 7.24
C TYR A 275 -13.43 3.23 7.85
N GLY A 276 -13.92 4.46 8.03
CA GLY A 276 -13.15 5.57 8.58
C GLY A 276 -12.45 5.17 9.88
N PRO A 277 -11.11 5.12 9.90
CA PRO A 277 -10.38 4.68 11.08
C PRO A 277 -10.52 5.64 12.26
N THR A 278 -10.41 5.09 13.46
CA THR A 278 -10.14 5.90 14.66
C THR A 278 -8.64 6.08 14.79
N VAL A 279 -8.17 7.33 14.76
CA VAL A 279 -6.77 7.69 14.90
C VAL A 279 -6.49 8.01 16.36
N PHE A 280 -5.66 7.22 17.04
CA PHE A 280 -5.21 7.51 18.41
C PHE A 280 -3.87 8.25 18.40
N PHE A 281 -3.78 9.30 19.20
CA PHE A 281 -2.53 10.00 19.50
C PHE A 281 -1.93 9.46 20.78
N HIS A 282 -0.61 9.53 20.92
CA HIS A 282 0.07 9.01 22.11
C HIS A 282 -0.47 9.68 23.40
N PRO A 283 -0.59 8.98 24.55
CA PRO A 283 -1.06 9.57 25.81
C PRO A 283 -0.26 10.77 26.31
N ASP A 284 1.02 10.81 25.96
CA ASP A 284 1.93 11.90 26.28
C ASP A 284 2.13 12.87 25.10
N GLU A 285 1.25 12.86 24.09
CA GLU A 285 1.29 13.83 22.99
C GLU A 285 0.96 15.23 23.51
N ASP A 286 1.79 16.20 23.15
CA ASP A 286 1.61 17.61 23.49
C ASP A 286 1.45 18.50 22.24
N CYS A 287 1.62 17.94 21.04
CA CYS A 287 1.40 18.59 19.74
C CYS A 287 0.20 17.95 19.03
N LEU A 288 -1.03 18.22 19.49
CA LEU A 288 -2.22 17.56 18.96
C LEU A 288 -2.61 18.08 17.55
N PRO A 289 -3.39 17.31 16.76
CA PRO A 289 -3.88 17.77 15.47
C PRO A 289 -4.87 18.94 15.61
N SER A 290 -5.15 19.62 14.51
CA SER A 290 -6.24 20.59 14.41
C SER A 290 -6.80 20.64 12.98
N SER A 291 -7.94 21.32 12.77
CA SER A 291 -8.32 21.70 11.41
C SER A 291 -7.40 22.83 10.89
N VAL A 292 -7.14 22.83 9.58
CA VAL A 292 -6.45 23.94 8.90
C VAL A 292 -7.17 25.27 9.15
N GLN A 293 -8.51 25.24 9.19
CA GLN A 293 -9.32 26.41 9.47
C GLN A 293 -9.07 26.97 10.88
N TRP A 294 -8.94 26.10 11.88
CA TRP A 294 -8.58 26.50 13.24
C TRP A 294 -7.17 27.09 13.27
N PHE A 295 -6.20 26.45 12.61
CA PHE A 295 -4.83 26.95 12.55
C PHE A 295 -4.74 28.38 12.01
N PHE A 296 -5.40 28.66 10.88
CA PHE A 296 -5.44 30.02 10.32
C PHE A 296 -6.15 31.02 11.24
N LYS A 297 -7.28 30.62 11.83
CA LYS A 297 -8.04 31.46 12.75
C LYS A 297 -7.24 31.85 14.01
N ASN A 298 -6.34 30.99 14.46
CA ASN A 298 -5.56 31.19 15.69
C ASN A 298 -4.19 31.86 15.44
N GLY A 299 -4.04 32.52 14.29
CA GLY A 299 -2.94 33.48 14.09
C GLY A 299 -1.76 32.94 13.30
N ALA A 300 -1.91 31.85 12.55
CA ALA A 300 -0.93 31.48 11.52
C ALA A 300 -0.72 32.62 10.52
N LEU A 301 0.53 32.83 10.12
CA LEU A 301 0.96 33.96 9.32
C LEU A 301 1.62 33.47 8.03
N LEU A 302 1.33 34.14 6.92
CA LEU A 302 2.04 33.96 5.65
C LEU A 302 3.24 34.91 5.62
N TYR A 303 4.43 34.38 5.40
CA TYR A 303 5.67 35.12 5.26
C TYR A 303 6.12 35.19 3.80
N ARG A 304 6.97 36.18 3.50
CA ARG A 304 7.57 36.38 2.19
C ARG A 304 9.02 36.84 2.30
N ASP A 305 9.90 36.28 1.47
CA ASP A 305 11.35 36.49 1.51
C ASP A 305 11.77 37.97 1.29
N CYS A 306 11.01 38.73 0.48
CA CYS A 306 11.41 40.07 0.02
C CYS A 306 11.22 41.26 1.00
N GLY A 307 11.37 41.06 2.32
CA GLY A 307 11.55 42.16 3.29
C GLY A 307 10.49 42.28 4.40
N GLN A 308 10.29 41.20 5.16
CA GLN A 308 9.60 41.18 6.47
C GLN A 308 8.20 41.79 6.50
N LYS A 309 7.30 41.34 5.62
CA LYS A 309 5.86 41.48 5.87
C LYS A 309 5.26 40.11 6.01
N SER A 310 4.95 39.74 7.25
CA SER A 310 4.00 38.67 7.51
C SER A 310 2.58 39.23 7.43
N GLU A 311 1.65 38.42 6.92
CA GLU A 311 0.24 38.77 6.87
C GLU A 311 -0.64 37.66 7.44
N PRO A 312 -1.77 38.00 8.10
CA PRO A 312 -2.73 36.99 8.54
C PRO A 312 -3.27 36.18 7.37
N ILE A 313 -3.42 34.87 7.58
CA ILE A 313 -4.04 33.99 6.60
C ILE A 313 -5.56 34.06 6.76
N ASP A 314 -6.28 34.23 5.65
CA ASP A 314 -7.73 34.18 5.63
C ASP A 314 -8.22 32.80 6.09
N LEU A 315 -9.39 32.74 6.71
CA LEU A 315 -9.97 31.51 7.27
C LEU A 315 -10.02 30.31 6.31
N ARG A 316 -10.11 30.56 5.00
CA ARG A 316 -10.13 29.53 3.95
C ARG A 316 -8.80 29.41 3.18
N GLY A 317 -7.80 30.22 3.51
CA GLY A 317 -6.55 30.36 2.77
C GLY A 317 -6.70 31.07 1.43
N SER A 318 -7.69 31.98 1.28
CA SER A 318 -7.95 32.68 0.00
C SER A 318 -6.85 33.65 -0.43
N ASN A 319 -6.05 34.15 0.51
CA ASN A 319 -4.90 35.00 0.24
C ASN A 319 -3.59 34.22 0.06
N LEU A 320 -3.60 32.88 0.16
CA LEU A 320 -2.42 32.07 -0.12
C LEU A 320 -2.11 32.05 -1.63
N PRO A 321 -0.83 32.09 -2.02
CA PRO A 321 -0.41 31.84 -3.39
C PRO A 321 -0.94 30.49 -3.91
N ASN A 322 -1.66 30.51 -5.03
CA ASN A 322 -2.34 29.35 -5.60
C ASN A 322 -1.52 28.71 -6.72
N GLY A 323 -1.28 27.40 -6.64
CA GLY A 323 -0.58 26.58 -7.62
C GLY A 323 0.91 26.95 -7.76
N GLY A 324 1.55 26.47 -8.82
CA GLY A 324 3.00 26.67 -9.05
C GLY A 324 3.84 25.57 -8.40
N GLU A 325 5.13 25.86 -8.23
CA GLU A 325 6.11 24.99 -7.58
C GLU A 325 6.56 25.63 -6.27
N ASN A 326 7.24 24.84 -5.44
CA ASN A 326 7.92 25.39 -4.28
C ASN A 326 9.16 26.20 -4.71
N ASP A 327 9.02 27.53 -4.73
CA ASP A 327 10.03 28.50 -5.14
C ASP A 327 10.80 29.13 -3.97
N GLY A 328 10.45 28.77 -2.73
CA GLY A 328 11.02 29.33 -1.50
C GLY A 328 10.65 30.79 -1.24
N GLU A 329 9.73 31.39 -2.02
CA GLU A 329 9.37 32.80 -1.85
C GLU A 329 8.42 33.03 -0.65
N PHE A 330 7.67 32.01 -0.26
CA PHE A 330 6.60 32.08 0.75
C PHE A 330 6.62 30.87 1.67
N TRP A 331 6.40 31.08 2.97
CA TRP A 331 6.17 30.01 3.93
C TRP A 331 5.12 30.41 4.96
N ILE A 332 4.49 29.44 5.61
CA ILE A 332 3.61 29.68 6.75
C ILE A 332 4.41 29.53 8.05
N ASP A 333 4.15 30.35 9.06
CA ASP A 333 4.74 30.21 10.39
C ASP A 333 3.69 30.50 11.48
N LEU A 334 4.05 30.15 12.71
CA LEU A 334 3.27 30.35 13.92
C LEU A 334 3.07 31.85 14.24
N PRO A 335 2.05 32.20 15.05
CA PRO A 335 1.87 33.57 15.52
C PRO A 335 3.10 34.09 16.30
N VAL A 336 3.28 35.42 16.25
CA VAL A 336 4.41 36.11 16.91
C VAL A 336 4.26 36.19 18.43
N ASP A 337 3.03 36.20 18.94
CA ASP A 337 2.77 36.22 20.38
C ASP A 337 3.05 34.85 21.02
N ASP A 338 3.88 34.81 22.07
CA ASP A 338 4.33 33.56 22.69
C ASP A 338 3.19 32.71 23.25
N ALA A 339 2.14 33.35 23.81
CA ALA A 339 1.00 32.61 24.34
C ALA A 339 0.19 31.97 23.21
N ALA A 340 -0.15 32.76 22.18
CA ALA A 340 -0.81 32.25 20.98
C ALA A 340 0.03 31.18 20.26
N ARG A 341 1.36 31.35 20.23
CA ARG A 341 2.29 30.37 19.65
C ARG A 341 2.20 29.03 20.36
N ASN A 342 2.25 29.03 21.70
CA ASN A 342 2.16 27.81 22.49
C ASN A 342 0.78 27.15 22.36
N ASP A 343 -0.30 27.93 22.29
CA ASP A 343 -1.65 27.42 22.07
C ASP A 343 -1.76 26.75 20.68
N VAL A 344 -1.18 27.35 19.64
CA VAL A 344 -1.15 26.77 18.29
C VAL A 344 -0.31 25.51 18.24
N ILE A 345 0.86 25.49 18.89
CA ILE A 345 1.71 24.29 19.00
C ILE A 345 0.95 23.14 19.67
N ALA A 346 0.20 23.43 20.73
CA ALA A 346 -0.59 22.42 21.45
C ALA A 346 -1.70 21.78 20.60
N GLY A 347 -2.15 22.48 19.55
CA GLY A 347 -3.23 22.03 18.67
C GLY A 347 -4.62 22.10 19.28
N ASP A 348 -5.60 21.57 18.56
CA ASP A 348 -7.00 21.58 18.98
C ASP A 348 -7.72 20.36 18.44
N LEU A 349 -7.69 19.30 19.26
CA LEU A 349 -8.26 18.00 18.93
C LEU A 349 -9.77 18.08 18.62
N GLU A 350 -10.50 19.04 19.20
CA GLU A 350 -11.94 19.20 18.96
C GLU A 350 -12.24 19.64 17.51
N SER A 351 -11.44 20.55 16.96
CA SER A 351 -11.55 20.98 15.56
C SER A 351 -10.92 20.02 14.57
N ALA A 352 -10.04 19.11 15.00
CA ALA A 352 -9.35 18.18 14.12
C ALA A 352 -10.31 17.37 13.22
N GLU A 353 -9.94 17.27 11.95
CA GLU A 353 -10.68 16.55 10.91
C GLU A 353 -9.71 16.00 9.86
N LEU A 354 -10.15 14.96 9.14
CA LEU A 354 -9.37 14.36 8.07
C LEU A 354 -9.73 14.96 6.71
N TYR A 355 -8.73 15.34 5.93
CA TYR A 355 -8.91 15.81 4.55
C TYR A 355 -8.78 14.65 3.59
N VAL A 356 -9.88 14.30 2.93
CA VAL A 356 -10.01 13.04 2.18
C VAL A 356 -9.81 13.28 0.69
N HIS A 357 -8.96 12.45 0.08
CA HIS A 357 -8.80 12.31 -1.36
C HIS A 357 -9.20 10.89 -1.78
N ALA A 358 -10.28 10.78 -2.56
CA ALA A 358 -10.70 9.51 -3.14
C ALA A 358 -10.20 9.40 -4.58
N LYS A 359 -9.36 8.40 -4.89
CA LYS A 359 -8.74 8.24 -6.21
C LYS A 359 -8.82 6.79 -6.73
N PRO A 360 -8.95 6.59 -8.05
CA PRO A 360 -8.81 5.27 -8.67
C PRO A 360 -7.46 4.61 -8.36
N ALA A 361 -7.48 3.31 -8.11
CA ALA A 361 -6.30 2.46 -8.01
C ALA A 361 -6.45 1.22 -8.91
N PHE A 362 -5.33 0.70 -9.41
CA PHE A 362 -5.29 -0.46 -10.32
C PHE A 362 -6.33 -0.37 -11.45
N GLY A 363 -6.26 0.70 -12.26
CA GLY A 363 -7.18 0.92 -13.37
C GLY A 363 -8.63 1.09 -12.95
N GLY A 364 -8.90 1.55 -11.71
CA GLY A 364 -10.27 1.75 -11.19
C GLY A 364 -10.96 0.47 -10.73
N THR A 365 -10.22 -0.63 -10.54
CA THR A 365 -10.74 -1.85 -9.91
C THR A 365 -10.68 -1.79 -8.38
N PHE A 366 -9.92 -0.84 -7.85
CA PHE A 366 -9.91 -0.43 -6.46
C PHE A 366 -10.08 1.09 -6.36
N THR A 367 -10.55 1.54 -5.20
CA THR A 367 -10.55 2.95 -4.81
C THR A 367 -9.63 3.10 -3.62
N ASP A 368 -8.65 3.99 -3.74
CA ASP A 368 -7.82 4.44 -2.63
C ASP A 368 -8.47 5.68 -2.01
N ILE A 369 -8.71 5.64 -0.70
CA ILE A 369 -9.25 6.75 0.08
C ILE A 369 -8.11 7.21 1.00
N ALA A 370 -7.34 8.18 0.55
CA ALA A 370 -6.28 8.80 1.33
C ALA A 370 -6.90 9.80 2.32
N MET A 371 -6.54 9.70 3.59
CA MET A 371 -7.03 10.54 4.66
C MET A 371 -5.85 11.28 5.29
N TRP A 372 -5.77 12.59 5.02
CA TRP A 372 -4.71 13.46 5.51
C TRP A 372 -5.10 14.10 6.83
N ILE A 373 -4.19 14.13 7.79
CA ILE A 373 -4.32 14.83 9.06
C ILE A 373 -3.28 15.95 9.14
N PHE A 374 -3.70 17.07 9.72
CA PHE A 374 -2.83 18.22 9.92
C PHE A 374 -2.53 18.40 11.41
N CYS A 375 -1.25 18.41 11.76
CA CYS A 375 -0.78 18.87 13.06
C CYS A 375 -0.12 20.25 12.87
N PRO A 376 -0.50 21.28 13.64
CA PRO A 376 0.13 22.60 13.54
C PRO A 376 1.64 22.60 13.80
N PHE A 377 2.14 21.59 14.51
CA PHE A 377 3.53 21.48 14.90
C PHE A 377 3.92 20.01 15.02
N ASN A 378 5.12 19.66 14.57
CA ASN A 378 5.81 18.40 14.85
C ASN A 378 6.80 18.66 15.99
N GLY A 379 6.75 17.85 17.05
CA GLY A 379 7.61 18.00 18.22
C GLY A 379 9.03 17.46 18.03
N PRO A 380 9.91 17.58 19.05
CA PRO A 380 11.29 17.12 18.92
C PRO A 380 11.41 15.59 18.85
N ALA A 381 12.32 15.11 18.00
CA ALA A 381 12.56 13.69 17.81
C ALA A 381 13.14 13.01 19.06
N THR A 382 12.90 11.71 19.20
CA THR A 382 13.59 10.87 20.19
C THR A 382 14.52 9.91 19.48
N LEU A 383 15.81 9.93 19.81
CA LEU A 383 16.80 9.03 19.21
C LEU A 383 16.97 7.77 20.06
N LYS A 384 17.13 6.63 19.40
CA LYS A 384 17.52 5.36 20.02
C LYS A 384 18.89 4.94 19.49
N ILE A 385 19.81 4.60 20.39
CA ILE A 385 21.15 4.11 20.08
C ILE A 385 21.42 2.90 20.98
N GLY A 386 21.17 1.70 20.44
CA GLY A 386 21.24 0.45 21.18
C GLY A 386 20.22 0.41 22.33
N LEU A 387 20.72 0.40 23.58
CA LEU A 387 19.88 0.42 24.79
C LEU A 387 19.57 1.84 25.30
N MET A 388 20.18 2.87 24.71
CA MET A 388 19.99 4.26 25.12
C MET A 388 18.83 4.89 24.34
N THR A 389 17.97 5.63 25.05
CA THR A 389 16.93 6.49 24.46
C THR A 389 17.26 7.92 24.87
N ILE A 390 17.35 8.83 23.90
CA ILE A 390 17.80 10.21 24.08
C ILE A 390 16.73 11.11 23.47
N PRO A 391 15.88 11.77 24.29
CA PRO A 391 14.94 12.77 23.80
C PRO A 391 15.71 14.01 23.35
N MET A 392 15.44 14.50 22.14
CA MET A 392 16.03 15.75 21.65
C MET A 392 15.26 16.94 22.22
N THR A 393 15.89 18.12 22.19
CA THR A 393 15.24 19.37 22.62
C THR A 393 14.60 20.12 21.47
N LYS A 394 15.28 20.19 20.32
CA LYS A 394 14.82 20.91 19.12
C LYS A 394 14.95 20.15 17.81
N ILE A 395 15.79 19.11 17.78
CA ILE A 395 16.06 18.38 16.55
C ILE A 395 14.80 17.63 16.12
N GLY A 396 14.42 17.77 14.84
CA GLY A 396 13.27 17.09 14.22
C GLY A 396 11.93 17.81 14.37
N GLN A 397 11.86 18.87 15.18
CA GLN A 397 10.63 19.65 15.31
C GLN A 397 10.47 20.58 14.09
N HIS A 398 9.24 20.87 13.69
CA HIS A 398 8.97 21.86 12.65
C HIS A 398 7.53 22.35 12.71
N VAL A 399 7.28 23.54 12.14
CA VAL A 399 5.92 24.08 11.98
C VAL A 399 5.22 23.37 10.84
N GLY A 400 3.94 23.06 11.07
CA GLY A 400 3.09 22.33 10.15
C GLY A 400 3.53 20.88 9.98
N ASP A 401 2.58 19.97 9.99
CA ASP A 401 2.87 18.56 9.77
C ASP A 401 1.70 17.89 9.08
N TRP A 402 2.00 17.17 8.01
CA TRP A 402 1.02 16.53 7.14
C TRP A 402 1.31 15.05 7.08
N GLU A 403 0.45 14.28 7.75
CA GLU A 403 0.52 12.82 7.77
C GLU A 403 -0.73 12.23 7.12
N HIS A 404 -0.62 11.00 6.62
CA HIS A 404 -1.77 10.32 6.03
C HIS A 404 -1.73 8.81 6.19
N TYR A 405 -2.89 8.22 5.95
CA TYR A 405 -3.07 6.81 5.71
C TYR A 405 -4.08 6.61 4.58
N THR A 406 -3.98 5.49 3.87
CA THR A 406 -4.81 5.24 2.68
C THR A 406 -5.54 3.93 2.77
N LEU A 407 -6.86 3.97 2.69
CA LEU A 407 -7.70 2.78 2.66
C LEU A 407 -7.85 2.29 1.22
N ARG A 408 -7.55 1.02 0.96
CA ARG A 408 -7.74 0.40 -0.37
C ARG A 408 -8.99 -0.47 -0.38
N VAL A 409 -10.01 -0.03 -1.10
CA VAL A 409 -11.33 -0.67 -1.18
C VAL A 409 -11.52 -1.30 -2.55
N SER A 410 -12.02 -2.54 -2.60
CA SER A 410 -12.28 -3.23 -3.87
C SER A 410 -13.58 -2.73 -4.51
N ASN A 411 -13.52 -2.26 -5.76
CA ASN A 411 -14.71 -1.78 -6.47
C ASN A 411 -15.65 -2.90 -6.91
N PHE A 412 -15.22 -4.16 -6.83
CA PHE A 412 -16.07 -5.33 -7.08
C PHE A 412 -17.11 -5.56 -5.98
N THR A 413 -16.79 -5.25 -4.71
CA THR A 413 -17.61 -5.62 -3.54
C THR A 413 -17.82 -4.48 -2.54
N GLY A 414 -17.00 -3.44 -2.62
CA GLY A 414 -16.87 -2.41 -1.60
C GLY A 414 -16.13 -2.87 -0.34
N GLU A 415 -15.47 -4.03 -0.37
CA GLU A 415 -14.71 -4.54 0.78
C GLU A 415 -13.38 -3.80 0.97
N LEU A 416 -12.99 -3.53 2.22
CA LEU A 416 -11.65 -3.05 2.59
C LEU A 416 -10.63 -4.19 2.50
N TRP A 417 -9.57 -3.96 1.72
CA TRP A 417 -8.53 -4.96 1.46
C TRP A 417 -7.24 -4.70 2.24
N GLN A 418 -6.77 -3.46 2.22
CA GLN A 418 -5.52 -3.08 2.86
C GLN A 418 -5.62 -1.63 3.35
N VAL A 419 -4.80 -1.27 4.32
CA VAL A 419 -4.58 0.12 4.74
C VAL A 419 -3.08 0.41 4.63
N PHE A 420 -2.74 1.50 3.95
CA PHE A 420 -1.39 2.04 3.93
C PHE A 420 -1.20 2.96 5.13
N PHE A 421 -0.08 2.77 5.82
CA PHE A 421 0.35 3.59 6.95
C PHE A 421 1.61 4.36 6.54
N SER A 422 1.54 5.69 6.51
CA SER A 422 2.70 6.56 6.26
C SER A 422 3.67 6.45 7.43
N GLU A 423 4.84 5.90 7.18
CA GLU A 423 5.93 5.77 8.16
C GLU A 423 7.11 6.54 7.56
N HIS A 424 7.34 7.79 8.01
CA HIS A 424 8.39 8.73 7.60
C HIS A 424 9.37 8.26 6.49
N SER A 425 9.45 9.03 5.40
CA SER A 425 10.24 8.72 4.20
C SER A 425 9.71 7.49 3.40
N GLY A 426 8.57 6.92 3.78
CA GLY A 426 7.90 5.81 3.10
C GLY A 426 6.63 5.36 3.86
N GLY A 427 6.36 4.07 3.86
CA GLY A 427 5.27 3.48 4.63
C GLY A 427 5.04 2.02 4.27
N ARG A 428 3.91 1.47 4.70
CA ARG A 428 3.57 0.08 4.35
C ARG A 428 2.09 -0.16 4.20
N TRP A 429 1.76 -1.00 3.23
CA TRP A 429 0.46 -1.64 3.13
C TRP A 429 0.35 -2.78 4.14
N VAL A 430 -0.73 -2.77 4.92
CA VAL A 430 -1.09 -3.84 5.86
C VAL A 430 -2.41 -4.44 5.40
N ASP A 431 -2.44 -5.77 5.26
CA ASP A 431 -3.65 -6.49 4.89
C ASP A 431 -4.71 -6.36 5.96
N ALA A 432 -5.98 -6.26 5.56
CA ALA A 432 -7.08 -6.12 6.52
C ALA A 432 -7.28 -7.33 7.44
N SER A 433 -6.53 -8.42 7.25
CA SER A 433 -6.46 -9.54 8.21
C SER A 433 -5.51 -9.31 9.38
N ASP A 434 -4.59 -8.36 9.25
CA ASP A 434 -3.60 -7.98 10.26
C ASP A 434 -3.92 -6.60 10.86
N LEU A 435 -5.09 -6.03 10.56
CA LEU A 435 -5.52 -4.76 11.15
C LEU A 435 -6.24 -4.98 12.49
N GLU A 436 -6.09 -4.01 13.38
CA GLU A 436 -6.96 -3.87 14.55
C GLU A 436 -8.25 -3.13 14.17
N PHE A 437 -9.37 -3.57 14.72
CA PHE A 437 -10.70 -2.96 14.52
C PHE A 437 -11.32 -2.58 15.86
N ILE A 438 -11.84 -1.36 15.97
CA ILE A 438 -12.44 -0.85 17.21
C ILE A 438 -13.93 -1.19 17.32
N GLU A 439 -14.67 -1.04 16.22
CA GLU A 439 -16.09 -1.34 16.14
C GLU A 439 -16.46 -1.64 14.68
N GLY A 440 -17.19 -2.74 14.46
CA GLY A 440 -17.57 -3.17 13.13
C GLY A 440 -16.33 -3.34 12.24
N ASN A 441 -16.33 -2.68 11.08
CA ASN A 441 -15.19 -2.71 10.15
C ASN A 441 -14.34 -1.45 10.21
N ARG A 442 -14.41 -0.66 11.28
CA ARG A 442 -13.58 0.55 11.45
C ARG A 442 -12.19 0.16 11.97
N PRO A 443 -11.12 0.31 11.17
CA PRO A 443 -9.76 0.03 11.60
C PRO A 443 -9.28 1.02 12.65
N VAL A 444 -8.13 0.73 13.23
CA VAL A 444 -7.41 1.63 14.14
C VAL A 444 -6.13 2.10 13.47
N VAL A 445 -5.80 3.39 13.67
CA VAL A 445 -4.50 3.97 13.32
C VAL A 445 -3.90 4.55 14.60
N TYR A 446 -2.62 4.29 14.83
CA TYR A 446 -1.88 4.90 15.93
C TYR A 446 -0.86 5.89 15.38
N SER A 447 -0.95 7.15 15.81
CA SER A 447 -0.04 8.22 15.43
C SER A 447 1.10 8.31 16.46
N SER A 448 2.35 8.35 15.98
CA SER A 448 3.52 8.39 16.85
C SER A 448 3.63 9.71 17.59
N LYS A 449 4.17 9.64 18.82
CA LYS A 449 4.41 10.84 19.61
C LYS A 449 5.31 11.82 18.85
N HIS A 450 4.91 13.09 18.80
CA HIS A 450 5.55 14.22 18.11
C HIS A 450 5.64 14.12 16.59
N GLY A 451 6.17 13.01 16.06
CA GLY A 451 6.39 12.83 14.62
C GLY A 451 5.13 12.46 13.85
N HIS A 452 4.05 12.07 14.53
CA HIS A 452 2.74 11.75 13.97
C HIS A 452 2.63 10.64 12.92
N ALA A 453 3.75 10.01 12.52
CA ALA A 453 3.75 8.86 11.62
C ALA A 453 2.74 7.79 12.07
N SER A 454 2.10 7.16 11.09
CA SER A 454 0.97 6.27 11.29
C SER A 454 1.42 4.81 11.41
N PHE A 455 0.84 4.06 12.35
CA PHE A 455 1.15 2.65 12.57
C PHE A 455 -0.12 1.81 12.84
N PRO A 456 -0.14 0.52 12.44
CA PRO A 456 -1.30 -0.37 12.59
C PRO A 456 -1.50 -0.93 14.01
N HIS A 457 -0.45 -0.95 14.83
CA HIS A 457 -0.46 -1.54 16.17
C HIS A 457 0.24 -0.62 17.19
N PRO A 458 -0.12 -0.70 18.47
CA PRO A 458 0.62 0.00 19.51
C PRO A 458 1.99 -0.64 19.75
N GLY A 459 2.96 0.15 20.22
CA GLY A 459 4.32 -0.30 20.45
C GLY A 459 5.36 0.78 20.17
N THR A 460 6.61 0.34 19.97
CA THR A 460 7.74 1.20 19.63
C THR A 460 8.30 0.77 18.29
N TYR A 461 8.29 1.69 17.34
CA TYR A 461 8.86 1.55 16.01
C TYR A 461 10.17 2.33 15.92
N LEU A 462 11.09 1.87 15.06
CA LEU A 462 12.41 2.48 14.90
C LEU A 462 12.66 2.75 13.41
N GLN A 463 12.79 4.03 13.07
CA GLN A 463 13.18 4.47 11.73
C GLN A 463 14.70 4.60 11.68
N GLY A 464 15.35 3.68 10.96
CA GLY A 464 16.82 3.59 10.89
C GLY A 464 17.29 2.14 10.88
N SER A 465 18.52 1.90 11.32
CA SER A 465 19.09 0.56 11.38
C SER A 465 18.54 -0.23 12.56
N THR A 466 17.44 -0.97 12.33
CA THR A 466 16.88 -1.92 13.30
C THR A 466 17.89 -2.96 13.77
N LYS A 467 18.77 -3.43 12.88
CA LYS A 467 19.86 -4.37 13.19
C LYS A 467 20.86 -3.81 14.21
N LEU A 468 21.17 -2.52 14.13
CA LEU A 468 22.09 -1.85 15.05
C LEU A 468 21.35 -1.21 16.24
N GLY A 469 20.02 -1.19 16.22
CA GLY A 469 19.20 -0.50 17.21
C GLY A 469 19.41 1.02 17.19
N ILE A 470 19.71 1.59 16.02
CA ILE A 470 20.01 3.01 15.83
C ILE A 470 18.94 3.65 14.94
N GLY A 471 18.33 4.74 15.39
CA GLY A 471 17.36 5.47 14.58
C GLY A 471 16.45 6.41 15.38
N VAL A 472 15.48 7.01 14.69
CA VAL A 472 14.39 7.79 15.30
C VAL A 472 13.35 6.83 15.88
N ARG A 473 13.03 7.02 17.15
CA ARG A 473 12.09 6.21 17.92
C ARG A 473 10.69 6.79 17.80
N ASN A 474 9.77 5.97 17.30
CA ASN A 474 8.35 6.28 17.18
C ASN A 474 7.57 5.46 18.21
N ASP A 475 7.10 6.11 19.27
CA ASP A 475 6.25 5.47 20.28
C ASP A 475 4.78 5.73 19.96
N VAL A 476 4.00 4.66 19.87
CA VAL A 476 2.56 4.68 19.60
C VAL A 476 1.80 3.90 20.66
N ALA A 477 0.71 4.48 21.13
CA ALA A 477 -0.14 3.85 22.14
C ALA A 477 -1.58 4.35 22.03
N ARG A 478 -2.51 3.51 22.49
CA ARG A 478 -3.90 3.91 22.64
C ARG A 478 -4.03 4.95 23.76
N SER A 479 -4.88 5.95 23.56
CA SER A 479 -5.16 7.00 24.55
C SER A 479 -6.62 7.46 24.48
N GLU A 480 -6.96 8.48 25.27
CA GLU A 480 -8.23 9.20 25.17
C GLU A 480 -8.19 10.32 24.11
N TYR A 481 -7.01 10.61 23.54
CA TYR A 481 -6.83 11.55 22.44
C TYR A 481 -7.01 10.82 21.12
N TYR A 482 -8.17 11.02 20.48
CA TYR A 482 -8.45 10.40 19.20
C TYR A 482 -9.30 11.28 18.28
N VAL A 483 -9.17 11.03 16.99
CA VAL A 483 -10.06 11.57 15.94
C VAL A 483 -10.77 10.41 15.26
N ASP A 484 -12.09 10.46 15.21
CA ASP A 484 -12.90 9.49 14.45
C ASP A 484 -13.14 10.02 13.03
N SER A 485 -12.35 9.54 12.07
CA SER A 485 -12.43 9.96 10.67
C SER A 485 -13.71 9.52 9.96
N SER A 486 -14.52 8.62 10.55
CA SER A 486 -15.84 8.28 10.03
C SER A 486 -16.87 9.39 10.24
N ILE A 487 -16.58 10.32 11.16
CA ILE A 487 -17.43 11.45 11.55
C ILE A 487 -16.78 12.79 11.20
N LYS A 488 -15.48 12.93 11.51
CA LYS A 488 -14.70 14.19 11.40
C LYS A 488 -13.84 14.16 10.14
N TYR A 489 -14.43 14.52 9.01
CA TYR A 489 -13.72 14.60 7.74
C TYR A 489 -14.29 15.64 6.79
N GLN A 490 -13.45 16.08 5.85
CA GLN A 490 -13.83 16.88 4.69
C GLN A 490 -13.32 16.19 3.43
N LEU A 491 -14.22 15.88 2.48
CA LEU A 491 -13.81 15.42 1.15
C LEU A 491 -13.27 16.62 0.35
N VAL A 492 -11.99 16.60 0.02
CA VAL A 492 -11.29 17.72 -0.64
C VAL A 492 -10.94 17.45 -2.10
N ALA A 493 -10.85 16.18 -2.50
CA ALA A 493 -10.61 15.79 -3.88
C ALA A 493 -11.23 14.43 -4.23
N ALA A 494 -11.79 14.35 -5.45
CA ALA A 494 -12.23 13.12 -6.10
C ALA A 494 -12.40 13.37 -7.60
N GLU A 495 -11.29 13.55 -8.31
CA GLU A 495 -11.22 14.06 -9.68
C GLU A 495 -12.05 13.21 -10.66
N TYR A 496 -12.15 11.89 -10.43
CA TYR A 496 -12.91 10.98 -11.27
C TYR A 496 -14.43 11.22 -11.23
N LEU A 497 -14.95 11.95 -10.24
CA LEU A 497 -16.37 12.34 -10.17
C LEU A 497 -16.71 13.49 -11.12
N GLY A 498 -15.69 14.19 -11.66
CA GLY A 498 -15.83 15.33 -12.55
C GLY A 498 -15.81 16.68 -11.84
N ASP A 499 -15.57 17.72 -12.65
CA ASP A 499 -15.38 19.10 -12.17
C ASP A 499 -16.61 19.62 -11.41
N GLY A 500 -16.36 20.23 -10.25
CA GLY A 500 -17.38 20.88 -9.43
C GLY A 500 -18.21 19.96 -8.52
N VAL A 501 -18.00 18.63 -8.57
CA VAL A 501 -18.66 17.70 -7.64
C VAL A 501 -18.09 17.79 -6.23
N VAL A 502 -16.76 17.87 -6.11
CA VAL A 502 -16.06 18.11 -4.85
C VAL A 502 -15.47 19.51 -4.88
N THR A 503 -15.74 20.30 -3.84
CA THR A 503 -15.18 21.66 -3.72
C THR A 503 -13.83 21.61 -3.04
N GLU A 504 -12.80 21.91 -3.83
CA GLU A 504 -11.45 21.99 -3.31
C GLU A 504 -11.25 23.25 -2.44
N PRO A 505 -10.65 23.14 -1.23
CA PRO A 505 -10.35 24.30 -0.41
C PRO A 505 -9.12 25.07 -0.96
N CYS A 506 -9.11 26.40 -0.81
CA CYS A 506 -8.06 27.25 -1.40
C CYS A 506 -6.65 26.91 -0.90
N TRP A 507 -6.51 26.55 0.37
CA TRP A 507 -5.23 26.16 0.96
C TRP A 507 -4.63 24.90 0.34
N LEU A 508 -5.42 24.01 -0.26
CA LEU A 508 -4.89 22.79 -0.87
C LEU A 508 -4.03 23.09 -2.10
N GLN A 509 -4.21 24.28 -2.69
CA GLN A 509 -3.39 24.77 -3.79
C GLN A 509 -2.11 25.49 -3.35
N TYR A 510 -1.83 25.56 -2.06
CA TYR A 510 -0.60 26.18 -1.56
C TYR A 510 0.57 25.19 -1.64
N MET A 511 1.39 25.34 -2.68
CA MET A 511 2.52 24.45 -3.02
C MET A 511 3.88 24.91 -2.43
N ARG A 512 3.88 25.54 -1.25
CA ARG A 512 5.09 25.97 -0.54
C ARG A 512 5.10 25.43 0.89
N GLU A 513 6.15 25.74 1.64
CA GLU A 513 6.38 25.20 2.98
C GLU A 513 5.34 25.68 4.01
N TRP A 514 4.85 24.72 4.80
CA TRP A 514 4.01 24.97 5.97
C TRP A 514 4.82 25.23 7.25
N GLY A 515 6.04 25.75 7.10
CA GLY A 515 6.94 26.09 8.20
C GLY A 515 8.20 26.79 7.69
N PRO A 516 8.94 27.50 8.54
CA PRO A 516 10.20 28.11 8.16
C PRO A 516 11.31 27.06 7.98
N THR A 517 12.33 27.39 7.18
CA THR A 517 13.58 26.62 7.13
C THR A 517 14.58 27.15 8.15
N ILE A 518 14.96 26.34 9.13
CA ILE A 518 15.94 26.64 10.17
C ILE A 518 17.08 25.62 10.09
N VAL A 519 18.27 26.07 9.71
CA VAL A 519 19.45 25.19 9.67
C VAL A 519 20.13 25.17 11.05
N TYR A 520 20.27 23.98 11.61
CA TYR A 520 21.03 23.77 12.84
C TYR A 520 22.51 23.54 12.55
N ASP A 521 23.38 23.89 13.51
CA ASP A 521 24.68 23.20 13.61
C ASP A 521 24.45 21.84 14.30
N SER A 522 23.69 20.97 13.63
CA SER A 522 23.23 19.67 14.16
C SER A 522 24.40 18.74 14.48
N ARG A 523 25.55 18.92 13.80
CA ARG A 523 26.81 18.27 14.18
C ARG A 523 27.19 18.60 15.61
N SER A 524 27.11 19.85 16.04
CA SER A 524 27.50 20.21 17.41
C SER A 524 26.63 19.57 18.50
N GLU A 525 25.33 19.36 18.25
CA GLU A 525 24.40 18.69 19.18
C GLU A 525 24.62 17.17 19.18
N ILE A 526 24.74 16.58 17.99
CA ILE A 526 25.02 15.14 17.84
C ILE A 526 26.41 14.80 18.39
N ASP A 527 27.44 15.59 18.08
CA ASP A 527 28.82 15.39 18.56
C ASP A 527 28.91 15.45 20.09
N LYS A 528 28.16 16.36 20.74
CA LYS A 528 28.04 16.36 22.22
C LYS A 528 27.48 15.05 22.76
N ILE A 529 26.49 14.47 22.07
CA ILE A 529 25.92 13.15 22.43
C ILE A 529 26.96 12.05 22.20
N LEU A 530 27.69 12.08 21.08
CA LEU A 530 28.77 11.13 20.76
C LEU A 530 29.87 11.12 21.83
N ASP A 531 30.21 12.30 22.35
CA ASP A 531 31.20 12.50 23.41
C ASP A 531 30.77 11.91 24.77
N HIS A 532 29.52 11.49 24.92
CA HIS A 532 29.00 10.86 26.14
C HIS A 532 28.74 9.35 25.95
N LEU A 533 28.88 8.83 24.74
CA LEU A 533 28.73 7.39 24.47
C LEU A 533 29.98 6.59 24.92
N PRO A 534 29.81 5.34 25.41
CA PRO A 534 30.93 4.46 25.74
C PRO A 534 31.87 4.25 24.55
N PHE A 535 33.18 4.17 24.80
CA PHE A 535 34.23 4.09 23.77
C PHE A 535 34.00 2.99 22.72
N PHE A 536 33.46 1.83 23.10
CA PHE A 536 33.16 0.73 22.17
C PHE A 536 32.00 1.04 21.21
N VAL A 537 31.10 1.95 21.60
CA VAL A 537 30.07 2.45 20.69
C VAL A 537 30.75 3.38 19.69
N ARG A 538 31.54 4.37 20.14
CA ARG A 538 32.21 5.42 19.31
C ARG A 538 32.95 4.91 18.07
N PHE A 539 33.63 3.76 18.13
CA PHE A 539 34.32 3.18 16.96
C PHE A 539 33.38 2.71 15.84
N SER A 540 32.09 2.56 16.13
CA SER A 540 31.04 2.27 15.14
C SER A 540 30.36 3.57 14.63
N VAL A 541 30.79 4.75 15.10
CA VAL A 541 29.98 6.00 15.06
C VAL A 541 30.47 7.06 14.09
N GLU A 542 31.72 7.01 13.60
CA GLU A 542 32.18 7.97 12.58
C GLU A 542 31.38 7.87 11.26
N ASN A 543 30.59 6.80 11.04
CA ASN A 543 29.66 6.62 9.92
C ASN A 543 28.16 6.82 10.29
N LEU A 544 27.84 7.28 11.50
CA LEU A 544 26.47 7.28 12.05
C LEU A 544 25.68 8.55 11.71
N VAL A 545 26.39 9.64 11.41
CA VAL A 545 25.83 10.87 10.83
C VAL A 545 25.11 10.52 9.52
N ASP A 546 25.74 9.72 8.65
CA ASP A 546 25.11 9.25 7.40
C ASP A 546 23.99 8.21 7.61
N LEU A 547 23.80 7.68 8.84
CA LEU A 547 22.74 6.72 9.19
C LEU A 547 21.49 7.38 9.79
N PHE A 548 21.55 8.68 10.07
CA PHE A 548 20.45 9.46 10.61
C PHE A 548 19.66 10.13 9.47
N PRO A 549 18.31 10.13 9.53
CA PRO A 549 17.48 10.81 8.53
C PRO A 549 17.90 12.28 8.32
N THR A 550 17.81 12.77 7.09
CA THR A 550 18.11 14.15 6.70
C THR A 550 17.27 15.18 7.49
N GLU A 551 16.12 14.74 7.96
CA GLU A 551 15.14 15.43 8.79
C GLU A 551 15.72 15.83 10.17
N LEU A 552 16.89 15.29 10.56
CA LEU A 552 17.58 15.64 11.81
C LEU A 552 18.59 16.79 11.65
N TYR A 553 18.77 17.35 10.44
CA TYR A 553 19.78 18.38 10.17
C TYR A 553 19.25 19.83 10.15
N GLY A 554 17.94 20.02 10.28
CA GLY A 554 17.29 21.33 10.33
C GLY A 554 15.81 21.21 10.68
N GLU A 555 15.13 22.33 10.86
CA GLU A 555 13.67 22.41 10.78
C GLU A 555 13.32 22.84 9.36
N GLU A 556 12.43 22.12 8.70
CA GLU A 556 11.86 22.54 7.42
C GLU A 556 10.41 22.07 7.42
N GLY A 557 9.47 23.03 7.41
CA GLY A 557 8.07 22.69 7.34
C GLY A 557 7.75 21.96 6.03
N PRO A 558 6.87 20.94 6.06
CA PRO A 558 6.55 20.20 4.87
C PRO A 558 5.77 21.05 3.87
N THR A 559 5.87 20.72 2.60
CA THR A 559 4.88 21.14 1.61
C THR A 559 3.53 20.44 1.85
N GLY A 560 2.44 21.07 1.38
CA GLY A 560 1.09 20.53 1.51
C GLY A 560 0.85 19.22 0.75
N PRO A 561 -0.32 18.58 0.94
CA PRO A 561 -0.60 17.24 0.40
C PRO A 561 -0.42 17.10 -1.12
N LYS A 562 -0.74 18.14 -1.91
CA LYS A 562 -0.67 18.09 -3.38
C LYS A 562 0.74 18.04 -3.97
N GLU A 563 1.74 18.47 -3.20
CA GLU A 563 3.16 18.37 -3.59
C GLU A 563 3.70 16.95 -3.37
N LYS A 564 2.99 16.10 -2.61
CA LYS A 564 3.42 14.74 -2.36
C LYS A 564 3.21 13.89 -3.62
N TYR A 565 4.23 13.12 -4.00
CA TYR A 565 4.19 12.28 -5.21
C TYR A 565 2.97 11.34 -5.23
N ASN A 566 2.61 10.80 -4.07
CA ASN A 566 1.46 9.92 -3.89
C ASN A 566 0.11 10.64 -4.02
N TRP A 567 0.03 11.97 -4.15
CA TRP A 567 -1.25 12.64 -4.46
C TRP A 567 -1.81 12.11 -5.78
N LEU A 568 -0.99 12.15 -6.85
CA LEU A 568 -1.35 11.58 -8.16
C LEU A 568 -0.84 10.14 -8.33
N GLY A 569 0.24 9.79 -7.63
CA GLY A 569 0.90 8.48 -7.68
C GLY A 569 0.23 7.42 -6.81
N ASP A 570 0.89 6.26 -6.76
CA ASP A 570 0.62 5.19 -5.79
C ASP A 570 1.39 5.49 -4.49
N GLU A 571 1.01 4.82 -3.40
CA GLU A 571 1.72 4.97 -2.13
C GLU A 571 3.16 4.43 -2.22
N ILE A 572 4.09 5.10 -1.53
CA ILE A 572 5.52 4.76 -1.54
C ILE A 572 5.79 3.83 -0.36
N CYS A 573 6.30 2.62 -0.63
CA CYS A 573 6.64 1.60 0.37
C CYS A 573 8.14 1.50 0.60
#